data_AF-A0A4V2WZC5-F1
#
_entry.id   AF-A0A4V2WZC5-F1
#
_cell.length_a   1.000
_cell.length_b   1.000
_cell.length_c   1.000
_cell.angle_alpha   90.00
_cell.angle_beta   90.00
_cell.angle_gamma   90.00
#
_symmetry.space_group_name_H-M   'P 1'
#
loop_
_entity.id
_entity.type
_entity.pdbx_description
1 polymer ?
#
loop_
_entity_poly.entity_id
_entity_poly.type
_entity_poly.pdbx_seq_one_letter_code
_entity_poly.pdbx_strand_id
1 'polypeptide(L)'
;MMRKALLLLLAAALCGSLPAQDTDSMAELLASFNNHPKADIAVELIKKYEGLHDRSDYPYYGYGHRRLPNENLSYDMTEAEAEALLRKDLAVRYKLFRKFGKDALLLTVLSFNVGQGVLLGHGGHPKSKLIRKLEAGNRDIYREYIAYCRYKGKQHAMLFNRRKTEFALLYIP
;
A
#
# COMPACT_ATOMS: atom_id res chain seq x y z
N MET A 1 -2.49 -19.33 -20.87
CA MET A 1 -2.24 -17.87 -20.99
C MET A 1 -3.28 -17.12 -20.16
N MET A 2 -2.97 -16.87 -18.88
CA MET A 2 -3.88 -16.16 -17.98
C MET A 2 -3.70 -14.65 -18.19
N ARG A 3 -4.74 -14.01 -18.72
CA ARG A 3 -4.78 -12.57 -18.98
C ARG A 3 -4.61 -11.81 -17.67
N LYS A 4 -3.49 -11.10 -17.53
CA LYS A 4 -3.26 -10.02 -16.56
C LYS A 4 -4.41 -9.00 -16.70
N ALA A 5 -5.42 -9.09 -15.85
CA ALA A 5 -6.51 -8.12 -15.85
C ALA A 5 -7.15 -8.07 -14.47
N LEU A 6 -6.58 -7.28 -13.55
CA LEU A 6 -7.35 -6.44 -12.62
C LEU A 6 -6.44 -5.55 -11.76
N LEU A 7 -5.88 -4.49 -12.35
CA LEU A 7 -5.32 -3.38 -11.57
C LEU A 7 -5.85 -2.10 -12.20
N LEU A 8 -6.69 -1.40 -11.46
CA LEU A 8 -6.96 0.04 -11.58
C LEU A 8 -7.98 0.41 -10.49
N LEU A 9 -7.47 0.76 -9.30
CA LEU A 9 -8.17 1.67 -8.39
C LEU A 9 -7.24 2.87 -8.18
N LEU A 10 -7.71 4.02 -8.68
CA LEU A 10 -7.03 5.31 -8.63
C LEU A 10 -6.77 5.77 -7.18
N ALA A 11 -5.55 6.22 -6.90
CA ALA A 11 -5.30 7.35 -6.01
C ALA A 11 -4.19 8.21 -6.62
N ALA A 12 -4.58 9.36 -7.19
CA ALA A 12 -3.66 10.42 -7.63
C ALA A 12 -3.54 11.48 -6.52
N ALA A 13 -2.40 12.18 -6.53
CA ALA A 13 -1.94 13.25 -5.64
C ALA A 13 -1.43 12.78 -4.26
N LEU A 14 -0.18 13.01 -3.82
CA LEU A 14 0.88 13.93 -4.25
C LEU A 14 2.24 13.20 -4.24
N CYS A 15 3.04 13.38 -5.28
CA CYS A 15 4.49 13.49 -5.13
C CYS A 15 4.91 14.59 -6.10
N GLY A 16 4.77 15.84 -5.66
CA GLY A 16 5.48 16.95 -6.25
C GLY A 16 6.96 16.81 -5.89
N SER A 17 7.82 16.94 -6.89
CA SER A 17 9.28 16.99 -6.78
C SER A 17 9.74 17.90 -5.62
N LEU A 18 10.56 17.37 -4.70
CA LEU A 18 11.16 18.15 -3.62
C LEU A 18 12.71 18.06 -3.70
N PRO A 19 13.42 19.20 -3.52
CA PRO A 19 14.88 19.26 -3.54
C PRO A 19 15.48 18.93 -2.16
N ALA A 20 16.71 18.38 -2.15
CA ALA A 20 17.75 18.23 -1.11
C ALA A 20 17.45 18.15 0.42
N GLN A 21 16.38 18.76 0.95
CA GLN A 21 15.85 18.47 2.30
C GLN A 21 15.16 17.10 2.38
N ASP A 22 14.92 16.46 1.24
CA ASP A 22 14.12 15.25 1.08
C ASP A 22 14.88 13.96 1.46
N THR A 23 16.22 13.94 1.37
CA THR A 23 17.02 12.72 1.65
C THR A 23 17.06 12.39 3.13
N ASP A 24 17.26 13.40 3.99
CA ASP A 24 17.29 13.21 5.45
C ASP A 24 15.90 12.82 5.95
N SER A 25 14.85 13.48 5.42
CA SER A 25 13.48 13.08 5.70
C SER A 25 13.19 11.65 5.23
N MET A 26 13.69 11.24 4.06
CA MET A 26 13.44 9.90 3.55
C MET A 26 14.19 8.80 4.30
N ALA A 27 15.41 9.07 4.75
CA ALA A 27 16.14 8.17 5.62
C ALA A 27 15.37 7.91 6.93
N GLU A 28 14.81 8.96 7.54
CA GLU A 28 13.97 8.82 8.75
C GLU A 28 12.70 8.00 8.51
N LEU A 29 12.02 8.22 7.37
CA LEU A 29 10.81 7.45 7.06
C LEU A 29 11.12 5.99 6.78
N LEU A 30 12.20 5.72 6.04
CA LEU A 30 12.68 4.36 5.81
C LEU A 30 13.05 3.68 7.13
N ALA A 31 13.80 4.35 8.00
CA ALA A 31 14.13 3.82 9.32
C ALA A 31 12.85 3.54 10.14
N SER A 32 11.89 4.48 10.15
CA SER A 32 10.63 4.30 10.89
C SER A 32 9.82 3.11 10.40
N PHE A 33 9.76 2.87 9.07
CA PHE A 33 9.05 1.73 8.51
C PHE A 33 9.83 0.42 8.72
N ASN A 34 11.13 0.40 8.38
CA ASN A 34 11.97 -0.80 8.47
C ASN A 34 12.14 -1.29 9.92
N ASN A 35 12.10 -0.40 10.91
CA ASN A 35 12.15 -0.78 12.33
C ASN A 35 10.85 -1.42 12.83
N HIS A 36 9.76 -1.43 12.06
CA HIS A 36 8.55 -2.15 12.46
C HIS A 36 8.84 -3.68 12.45
N PRO A 37 8.52 -4.44 13.51
CA PRO A 37 8.83 -5.88 13.62
C PRO A 37 8.22 -6.81 12.54
N LYS A 38 7.44 -6.25 11.62
CA LYS A 38 6.70 -6.97 10.57
C LYS A 38 6.88 -6.30 9.20
N ALA A 39 7.85 -5.39 9.07
CA ALA A 39 8.11 -4.66 7.83
C ALA A 39 8.45 -5.62 6.68
N ASP A 40 9.35 -6.57 6.90
CA ASP A 40 9.74 -7.54 5.89
C ASP A 40 8.58 -8.47 5.49
N ILE A 41 7.74 -8.86 6.45
CA ILE A 41 6.51 -9.61 6.16
C ILE A 41 5.57 -8.81 5.25
N ALA A 42 5.43 -7.50 5.48
CA ALA A 42 4.62 -6.63 4.65
C ALA A 42 5.20 -6.47 3.23
N VAL A 43 6.51 -6.33 3.11
CA VAL A 43 7.22 -6.27 1.82
C VAL A 43 6.99 -7.55 1.02
N GLU A 44 7.22 -8.72 1.63
CA GLU A 44 7.02 -10.02 0.96
C GLU A 44 5.55 -10.27 0.57
N LEU A 45 4.59 -9.83 1.39
CA LEU A 45 3.18 -9.90 1.02
C LEU A 45 2.87 -9.07 -0.23
N ILE A 46 3.41 -7.86 -0.33
CA ILE A 46 3.17 -7.01 -1.51
C ILE A 46 3.85 -7.60 -2.73
N LYS A 47 5.12 -8.02 -2.62
CA LYS A 47 5.85 -8.72 -3.70
C LYS A 47 5.05 -9.90 -4.25
N LYS A 48 4.50 -10.72 -3.36
CA LYS A 48 3.66 -11.89 -3.72
C LYS A 48 2.41 -11.52 -4.51
N TYR A 49 1.70 -10.45 -4.13
CA TYR A 49 0.39 -10.14 -4.71
C TYR A 49 0.43 -9.19 -5.89
N GLU A 50 1.41 -8.28 -5.96
CA GLU A 50 1.55 -7.36 -7.08
C GLU A 50 2.41 -7.95 -8.21
N GLY A 51 3.43 -8.74 -7.86
CA GLY A 51 4.43 -9.24 -8.81
C GLY A 51 5.38 -8.14 -9.30
N LEU A 52 6.48 -8.54 -9.95
CA LEU A 52 7.44 -7.61 -10.52
C LEU A 52 6.95 -7.14 -11.91
N HIS A 53 6.76 -5.84 -12.07
CA HIS A 53 6.28 -5.23 -13.30
C HIS A 53 7.39 -5.07 -14.34
N ASP A 54 7.01 -5.31 -15.59
CA ASP A 54 7.82 -5.06 -16.77
C ASP A 54 7.22 -3.92 -17.61
N ARG A 55 7.83 -3.63 -18.77
CA ARG A 55 7.40 -2.53 -19.66
C ARG A 55 5.93 -2.66 -20.12
N SER A 56 5.37 -3.87 -20.17
CA SER A 56 3.96 -4.11 -20.53
C SER A 56 2.97 -3.64 -19.48
N ASP A 57 3.42 -3.41 -18.25
CA ASP A 57 2.60 -2.97 -17.12
C ASP A 57 2.61 -1.43 -16.97
N TYR A 58 2.96 -0.67 -18.01
CA TYR A 58 2.88 0.79 -18.00
C TYR A 58 1.51 1.28 -17.48
N PRO A 59 1.46 2.25 -16.54
CA PRO A 59 2.55 3.13 -16.09
C PRO A 59 3.24 2.71 -14.77
N TYR A 60 3.32 1.42 -14.45
CA TYR A 60 3.85 0.93 -13.18
C TYR A 60 5.28 0.38 -13.29
N TYR A 61 6.11 0.63 -12.28
CA TYR A 61 7.45 0.07 -12.09
C TYR A 61 7.50 -0.89 -10.89
N GLY A 62 8.49 -1.78 -10.87
CA GLY A 62 8.79 -2.62 -9.70
C GLY A 62 7.55 -3.38 -9.20
N TYR A 63 7.27 -3.30 -7.90
CA TYR A 63 6.12 -3.97 -7.26
C TYR A 63 4.87 -3.08 -7.15
N GLY A 64 4.60 -2.26 -8.18
CA GLY A 64 3.38 -1.44 -8.27
C GLY A 64 3.58 0.06 -8.06
N HIS A 65 4.83 0.55 -8.15
CA HIS A 65 5.13 1.97 -8.09
C HIS A 65 4.57 2.67 -9.33
N ARG A 66 3.58 3.56 -9.15
CA ARG A 66 3.03 4.31 -10.28
C ARG A 66 3.95 5.47 -10.61
N ARG A 67 4.46 5.48 -11.85
CA ARG A 67 5.31 6.55 -12.39
C ARG A 67 4.82 7.94 -12.04
N LEU A 68 5.73 8.76 -11.50
CA LEU A 68 5.50 10.17 -11.21
C LEU A 68 5.75 11.07 -12.44
N PRO A 69 5.22 12.30 -12.47
CA PRO A 69 5.55 13.27 -13.50
C PRO A 69 7.07 13.47 -13.58
N ASN A 70 7.63 13.39 -14.79
CA ASN A 70 9.07 13.51 -15.09
C ASN A 70 9.98 12.41 -14.51
N GLU A 71 9.42 11.39 -13.86
CA GLU A 71 10.18 10.23 -13.45
C GLU A 71 10.47 9.32 -14.65
N ASN A 72 11.67 8.77 -14.71
CA ASN A 72 12.09 7.81 -15.71
C ASN A 72 12.98 6.74 -15.08
N LEU A 73 12.36 5.77 -14.42
CA LEU A 73 13.05 4.60 -13.87
C LEU A 73 13.22 3.51 -14.95
N SER A 74 14.19 2.63 -14.75
CA SER A 74 14.39 1.46 -15.61
C SER A 74 13.30 0.42 -15.36
N TYR A 75 12.87 -0.25 -16.43
CA TYR A 75 12.03 -1.46 -16.34
C TYR A 75 12.87 -2.74 -16.10
N ASP A 76 14.19 -2.65 -16.26
CA ASP A 76 15.13 -3.77 -16.09
C ASP A 76 15.76 -3.74 -14.68
N MET A 77 15.00 -3.28 -13.67
CA MET A 77 15.44 -3.28 -12.27
C MET A 77 15.66 -4.71 -11.76
N THR A 78 16.73 -4.90 -11.00
CA THR A 78 16.90 -6.08 -10.16
C THR A 78 15.80 -6.16 -9.10
N GLU A 79 15.53 -7.35 -8.57
CA GLU A 79 14.56 -7.50 -7.47
C GLU A 79 14.93 -6.64 -6.25
N ALA A 80 16.23 -6.46 -5.98
CA ALA A 80 16.72 -5.63 -4.89
C ALA A 80 16.43 -4.13 -5.12
N GLU A 81 16.59 -3.63 -6.35
CA GLU A 81 16.23 -2.25 -6.70
C GLU A 81 14.72 -2.02 -6.63
N ALA A 82 13.92 -2.97 -7.14
CA ALA A 82 12.47 -2.91 -7.06
C ALA A 82 11.97 -2.99 -5.61
N GLU A 83 12.60 -3.80 -4.77
CA GLU A 83 12.30 -3.84 -3.33
C GLU A 83 12.69 -2.54 -2.63
N ALA A 84 13.84 -1.97 -2.94
CA ALA A 84 14.25 -0.67 -2.39
C ALA A 84 13.24 0.43 -2.76
N LEU A 85 12.73 0.42 -4.00
CA LEU A 85 11.64 1.33 -4.43
C LEU A 85 10.35 1.07 -3.64
N LEU A 86 9.94 -0.19 -3.50
CA LEU A 86 8.76 -0.57 -2.72
C LEU A 86 8.87 -0.10 -1.26
N ARG A 87 10.02 -0.28 -0.61
CA ARG A 87 10.24 0.18 0.77
C ARG A 87 10.11 1.70 0.91
N LYS A 88 10.54 2.47 -0.09
CA LYS A 88 10.31 3.93 -0.11
C LYS A 88 8.83 4.27 -0.19
N ASP A 89 8.09 3.62 -1.08
CA ASP A 89 6.64 3.82 -1.21
C ASP A 89 5.90 3.46 0.08
N LEU A 90 6.28 2.36 0.72
CA LEU A 90 5.71 1.92 2.00
C LEU A 90 6.07 2.85 3.14
N ALA A 91 7.30 3.39 3.20
CA ALA A 91 7.72 4.32 4.22
C ALA A 91 6.90 5.64 4.19
N VAL A 92 6.70 6.21 3.00
CA VAL A 92 5.87 7.41 2.81
C VAL A 92 4.42 7.12 3.25
N ARG A 93 3.88 5.99 2.83
CA ARG A 93 2.51 5.57 3.18
C ARG A 93 2.36 5.24 4.65
N TYR A 94 3.35 4.63 5.29
CA TYR A 94 3.36 4.30 6.71
C TYR A 94 3.28 5.57 7.57
N LYS A 95 4.00 6.63 7.21
CA LYS A 95 3.88 7.95 7.86
C LYS A 95 2.44 8.45 7.87
N LEU A 96 1.68 8.27 6.79
CA LEU A 96 0.28 8.71 6.70
C LEU A 96 -0.61 8.00 7.73
N PHE A 97 -0.35 6.73 8.02
CA PHE A 97 -1.13 5.93 8.95
C PHE A 97 -0.53 5.85 10.37
N ARG A 98 0.62 6.48 10.64
CA ARG A 98 1.32 6.39 11.94
C ARG A 98 0.44 6.72 13.15
N LYS A 99 -0.55 7.62 12.99
CA LYS A 99 -1.49 8.00 14.05
C LYS A 99 -2.39 6.86 14.54
N PHE A 100 -2.47 5.76 13.79
CA PHE A 100 -3.23 4.56 14.15
C PHE A 100 -2.40 3.56 14.98
N GLY A 101 -1.21 3.93 15.44
CA GLY A 101 -0.40 3.12 16.34
C GLY A 101 -0.10 1.73 15.76
N LYS A 102 -0.40 0.67 16.52
CA LYS A 102 -0.16 -0.72 16.09
C LYS A 102 -0.92 -1.15 14.83
N ASP A 103 -1.96 -0.42 14.42
CA ASP A 103 -2.72 -0.69 13.19
C ASP A 103 -2.12 0.01 11.96
N ALA A 104 -1.10 0.86 12.11
CA ALA A 104 -0.52 1.64 11.03
C ALA A 104 0.01 0.77 9.88
N LEU A 105 0.73 -0.32 10.19
CA LEU A 105 1.27 -1.22 9.16
C LEU A 105 0.16 -1.93 8.38
N LEU A 106 -0.87 -2.40 9.08
CA LEU A 106 -2.03 -3.06 8.47
C LEU A 106 -2.76 -2.13 7.49
N LEU A 107 -2.96 -0.86 7.87
CA LEU A 107 -3.56 0.16 7.00
C LEU A 107 -2.64 0.57 5.84
N THR A 108 -1.33 0.56 6.06
CA THR A 108 -0.32 0.82 5.01
C THR A 108 -0.43 -0.21 3.90
N VAL A 109 -0.44 -1.51 4.25
CA VAL A 109 -0.56 -2.59 3.26
C VAL A 109 -1.91 -2.58 2.56
N LEU A 110 -3.01 -2.38 3.30
CA LEU A 110 -4.33 -2.28 2.69
C LEU A 110 -4.40 -1.12 1.68
N SER A 111 -3.95 0.06 2.08
CA SER A 111 -4.01 1.26 1.24
C SER A 111 -3.05 1.22 0.06
N PHE A 112 -2.01 0.39 0.08
CA PHE A 112 -1.17 0.13 -1.09
C PHE A 112 -2.01 -0.49 -2.21
N ASN A 113 -2.92 -1.40 -1.87
CA ASN A 113 -3.81 -2.05 -2.83
C ASN A 113 -5.05 -1.22 -3.20
N VAL A 114 -5.71 -0.59 -2.22
CA VAL A 114 -7.02 0.07 -2.44
C VAL A 114 -6.93 1.59 -2.58
N GLY A 115 -5.74 2.17 -2.36
CA GLY A 115 -5.55 3.61 -2.32
C GLY A 115 -5.91 4.23 -0.96
N GLN A 116 -5.21 5.30 -0.59
CA GLN A 116 -5.40 5.97 0.71
C GLN A 116 -6.74 6.71 0.83
N GLY A 117 -7.23 7.29 -0.28
CA GLY A 117 -8.50 8.01 -0.32
C GLY A 117 -9.72 7.12 -0.08
N VAL A 118 -9.61 5.82 -0.39
CA VAL A 118 -10.65 4.82 -0.06
C VAL A 118 -10.77 4.63 1.45
N LEU A 119 -9.67 4.73 2.19
CA LEU A 119 -9.68 4.58 3.65
C LEU A 119 -10.01 5.90 4.35
N LEU A 120 -9.26 6.96 4.02
CA LEU A 120 -9.25 8.25 4.72
C LEU A 120 -10.32 9.23 4.21
N GLY A 121 -11.00 8.92 3.12
CA GLY A 121 -11.90 9.84 2.44
C GLY A 121 -11.15 10.87 1.58
N HIS A 122 -11.84 11.39 0.56
CA HIS A 122 -11.38 12.50 -0.29
C HIS A 122 -12.56 13.06 -1.08
N GLY A 123 -12.52 14.35 -1.46
CA GLY A 123 -13.46 14.93 -2.44
C GLY A 123 -14.94 14.70 -2.14
N GLY A 124 -15.37 14.83 -0.87
CA GLY A 124 -16.76 14.60 -0.45
C GLY A 124 -17.08 13.15 -0.07
N HIS A 125 -16.18 12.20 -0.29
CA HIS A 125 -16.31 10.85 0.25
C HIS A 125 -15.85 10.78 1.71
N PRO A 126 -16.69 10.29 2.64
CA PRO A 126 -16.33 10.18 4.04
C PRO A 126 -15.28 9.10 4.29
N LYS A 127 -14.63 9.16 5.46
CA LYS A 127 -13.77 8.08 5.96
C LYS A 127 -14.51 6.75 6.00
N SER A 128 -13.80 5.70 5.62
CA SER A 128 -14.31 4.33 5.70
C SER A 128 -14.76 3.96 7.11
N LYS A 129 -15.69 2.99 7.21
CA LYS A 129 -16.11 2.44 8.51
C LYS A 129 -14.93 1.86 9.30
N LEU A 130 -13.97 1.24 8.61
CA LEU A 130 -12.72 0.74 9.19
C LEU A 130 -11.98 1.85 9.94
N ILE A 131 -11.73 2.97 9.26
CA ILE A 131 -11.02 4.11 9.86
C ILE A 131 -11.82 4.72 11.01
N ARG A 132 -13.13 4.92 10.85
CA ARG A 132 -13.98 5.48 11.91
C ARG A 132 -14.00 4.60 13.17
N LYS A 133 -13.98 3.27 13.03
CA LYS A 133 -13.86 2.34 14.16
C LYS A 133 -12.53 2.54 14.90
N LEU A 134 -11.41 2.56 14.16
CA LEU A 134 -10.08 2.75 14.74
C LEU A 134 -9.93 4.11 15.42
N GLU A 135 -10.46 5.19 14.83
CA GLU A 135 -10.46 6.53 15.44
C GLU A 135 -11.29 6.57 16.74
N ALA A 136 -12.33 5.74 16.86
CA ALA A 136 -13.12 5.58 18.08
C ALA A 136 -12.50 4.56 19.08
N GLY A 137 -11.29 4.05 18.83
CA GLY A 137 -10.63 3.04 19.66
C GLY A 137 -11.21 1.63 19.53
N ASN A 138 -12.16 1.40 18.61
CA ASN A 138 -12.73 0.09 18.35
C ASN A 138 -11.85 -0.69 17.37
N ARG A 139 -11.19 -1.74 17.88
CA ARG A 139 -10.30 -2.62 17.10
C ARG A 139 -10.93 -3.95 16.68
N ASP A 140 -12.24 -4.14 16.91
CA ASP A 140 -12.98 -5.20 16.21
C ASP A 140 -13.22 -4.77 14.76
N ILE A 141 -12.18 -4.96 13.94
CA ILE A 141 -12.12 -4.46 12.56
C ILE A 141 -11.99 -5.56 11.51
N TYR A 142 -11.99 -6.83 11.90
CA TYR A 142 -11.78 -7.95 10.98
C TYR A 142 -12.80 -7.93 9.83
N ARG A 143 -14.09 -7.75 10.16
CA ARG A 143 -15.17 -7.71 9.16
C ARG A 143 -15.02 -6.54 8.19
N GLU A 144 -14.67 -5.36 8.70
CA GLU A 144 -14.42 -4.19 7.86
C GLU A 144 -13.18 -4.36 6.98
N TYR A 145 -12.13 -5.02 7.47
CA TYR A 145 -10.89 -5.23 6.72
C TYR A 145 -11.07 -6.22 5.57
N ILE A 146 -11.70 -7.39 5.82
CA ILE A 146 -11.87 -8.40 4.77
C ILE A 146 -12.91 -8.00 3.70
N ALA A 147 -13.73 -6.97 3.96
CA ALA A 147 -14.70 -6.45 3.01
C ALA A 147 -14.06 -5.75 1.79
N TYR A 148 -12.78 -5.37 1.88
CA TYR A 148 -11.98 -4.82 0.77
C TYR A 148 -11.56 -5.89 -0.24
N CYS A 149 -12.55 -6.60 -0.78
CA CYS A 149 -12.40 -7.67 -1.76
C CYS A 149 -13.46 -7.61 -2.88
N ARG A 150 -14.20 -6.51 -2.98
CA ARG A 150 -15.26 -6.34 -3.98
C ARG A 150 -14.76 -5.53 -5.17
N TYR A 151 -15.06 -6.00 -6.37
CA TYR A 151 -14.85 -5.29 -7.62
C TYR A 151 -16.16 -5.28 -8.42
N LYS A 152 -16.62 -4.09 -8.85
CA LYS A 152 -17.90 -3.90 -9.56
C LYS A 152 -19.08 -4.63 -8.89
N GLY A 153 -19.16 -4.56 -7.56
CA GLY A 153 -20.21 -5.19 -6.76
C GLY A 153 -20.05 -6.69 -6.49
N LYS A 154 -19.07 -7.37 -7.12
CA LYS A 154 -18.82 -8.81 -6.93
C LYS A 154 -17.62 -9.06 -6.04
N GLN A 155 -17.71 -10.08 -5.18
CA GLN A 155 -16.57 -10.52 -4.38
C GLN A 155 -15.54 -11.25 -5.24
N HIS A 156 -14.27 -10.90 -5.08
CA HIS A 156 -13.15 -11.50 -5.78
C HIS A 156 -12.38 -12.42 -4.82
N ALA A 157 -12.38 -13.73 -5.10
CA ALA A 157 -11.82 -14.73 -4.19
C ALA A 157 -10.33 -14.49 -3.86
N MET A 158 -9.54 -14.08 -4.86
CA MET A 158 -8.13 -13.75 -4.65
C MET A 158 -7.93 -12.55 -3.72
N LEU A 159 -8.75 -11.50 -3.83
CA LEU A 159 -8.66 -10.34 -2.94
C LEU A 159 -9.12 -10.71 -1.54
N PHE A 160 -10.15 -11.54 -1.41
CA PHE A 160 -10.63 -12.02 -0.12
C PHE A 160 -9.53 -12.82 0.61
N ASN A 161 -8.86 -13.74 -0.10
CA ASN A 161 -7.72 -14.49 0.45
C ASN A 161 -6.56 -13.56 0.80
N ARG A 162 -6.24 -12.57 -0.04
CA ARG A 162 -5.25 -11.53 0.26
C ARG A 162 -5.55 -10.81 1.57
N ARG A 163 -6.77 -10.30 1.75
CA ARG A 163 -7.18 -9.61 2.99
C ARG A 163 -7.07 -10.52 4.21
N LYS A 164 -7.44 -11.80 4.10
CA LYS A 164 -7.30 -12.77 5.20
C LYS A 164 -5.84 -13.00 5.57
N THR A 165 -4.95 -13.17 4.58
CA THR A 165 -3.52 -13.36 4.83
C THR A 165 -2.88 -12.11 5.45
N GLU A 166 -3.16 -10.94 4.90
CA GLU A 166 -2.67 -9.66 5.46
C GLU A 166 -3.10 -9.50 6.92
N PHE A 167 -4.39 -9.71 7.22
CA PHE A 167 -4.89 -9.59 8.59
C PHE A 167 -4.23 -10.61 9.52
N ALA A 168 -4.13 -11.87 9.11
CA ALA A 168 -3.53 -12.93 9.93
C ALA A 168 -2.05 -12.67 10.27
N LEU A 169 -1.29 -12.08 9.35
CA LEU A 169 0.15 -11.88 9.54
C LEU A 169 0.49 -10.53 10.18
N LEU A 170 -0.29 -9.49 9.89
CA LEU A 170 0.03 -8.10 10.23
C LEU A 170 -0.80 -7.52 11.38
N TYR A 171 -2.00 -8.03 11.64
CA TYR A 171 -2.80 -7.55 12.78
C TYR A 171 -2.14 -7.96 14.10
N ILE A 172 -1.96 -6.99 15.00
CA ILE A 172 -1.44 -7.21 16.34
C ILE A 172 -2.63 -7.18 17.32
N PRO A 173 -2.94 -8.26 18.05
CA PRO A 173 -4.04 -8.30 19.02
C PRO A 173 -4.04 -7.11 19.99
#